data_AF-A0A0G1MHI9-F1
#
_entry.id   AF-A0A0G1MHI9-F1
#
_cell.length_a   1.000
_cell.length_b   1.000
_cell.length_c   1.000
_cell.angle_alpha   90.00
_cell.angle_beta   90.00
_cell.angle_gamma   90.00
#
_symmetry.space_group_name_H-M   'P 1'
#
loop_
_entity.id
_entity.type
_entity.pdbx_description
1 polymer ?
#
loop_
_entity_poly.entity_id
_entity_poly.type
_entity_poly.pdbx_seq_one_letter_code
_entity_poly.pdbx_strand_id
1 'polypeptide(L)'
;MFIIFVSNYNGHMVNKPGFSSMTKILDKYEIDETKQKRISREWQDYAYRLAVALDDTAHTPIYMRIAKSTPREQIEKAKSFVMDAGARSKGKMFMWKLKQLKEEEIGE
;
A
#
# COMPACT_ATOMS: atom_id res chain seq x y z
N MET A 1 -13.01 53.32 -33.07
CA MET A 1 -11.70 52.64 -32.98
C MET A 1 -11.97 51.26 -32.40
N PHE A 2 -12.52 50.30 -33.18
CA PHE A 2 -11.77 49.25 -33.90
C PHE A 2 -10.60 48.73 -33.05
N ILE A 3 -10.59 47.50 -32.54
CA ILE A 3 -10.22 46.26 -33.26
C ILE A 3 -10.79 45.05 -32.48
N ILE A 4 -11.79 44.35 -33.03
CA ILE A 4 -11.75 43.02 -33.68
C ILE A 4 -11.68 41.81 -32.71
N PHE A 5 -12.86 41.20 -32.59
CA PHE A 5 -13.14 39.82 -32.21
C PHE A 5 -12.46 38.85 -33.19
N VAL A 6 -11.45 38.10 -32.75
CA VAL A 6 -10.95 36.94 -33.51
C VAL A 6 -11.45 35.67 -32.84
N SER A 7 -12.64 35.25 -33.29
CA SER A 7 -13.11 33.89 -33.15
C SER A 7 -12.33 33.04 -34.16
N ASN A 8 -11.50 32.11 -33.69
CA ASN A 8 -10.90 31.09 -34.54
C ASN A 8 -10.89 29.76 -33.78
N TYR A 9 -12.07 29.21 -33.54
CA TYR A 9 -12.22 27.82 -33.14
C TYR A 9 -12.28 26.98 -34.42
N ASN A 10 -11.11 26.44 -34.78
CA ASN A 10 -10.98 25.41 -35.80
C ASN A 10 -11.94 24.24 -35.48
N GLY A 11 -12.71 23.82 -36.48
CA GLY A 11 -13.75 22.82 -36.36
C GLY A 11 -13.26 21.52 -35.74
N HIS A 12 -13.85 21.12 -34.62
CA HIS A 12 -13.69 19.78 -34.07
C HIS A 12 -14.46 18.79 -34.94
N MET A 13 -13.75 18.09 -35.83
CA MET A 13 -14.25 16.90 -36.48
C MET A 13 -14.46 15.80 -35.42
N VAL A 14 -15.71 15.49 -35.09
CA VAL A 14 -16.05 14.38 -34.19
C VAL A 14 -15.88 13.07 -34.96
N ASN A 15 -14.71 12.45 -34.83
CA ASN A 15 -14.54 11.04 -35.18
C ASN A 15 -15.38 10.20 -34.21
N LYS A 16 -16.49 9.64 -34.69
CA LYS A 16 -17.21 8.58 -33.95
C LYS A 16 -16.25 7.40 -33.82
N PRO A 17 -15.97 6.87 -32.61
CA PRO A 17 -15.18 5.66 -32.50
C PRO A 17 -16.01 4.49 -33.04
N GLY A 18 -15.74 4.10 -34.29
CA GLY A 18 -16.13 2.80 -34.81
C GLY A 18 -15.54 1.71 -33.93
N PHE A 19 -16.25 0.58 -33.83
CA PHE A 19 -15.92 -0.58 -33.01
C PHE A 19 -14.43 -0.91 -33.11
N SER A 20 -13.66 -0.48 -32.11
CA SER A 20 -12.23 -0.75 -32.06
C SER A 20 -12.07 -2.22 -31.74
N SER A 21 -11.35 -2.93 -32.60
CA SER A 21 -10.97 -4.34 -32.47
C SER A 21 -10.75 -4.70 -31.01
N MET A 22 -11.31 -5.83 -30.57
CA MET A 22 -11.12 -6.36 -29.20
C MET A 22 -9.64 -6.40 -28.79
N THR A 23 -8.72 -6.48 -29.74
CA THR A 23 -7.27 -6.33 -29.54
C THR A 23 -6.88 -5.02 -28.84
N LYS A 24 -7.50 -3.88 -29.15
CA LYS A 24 -7.23 -2.58 -28.50
C LYS A 24 -7.67 -2.54 -27.03
N ILE A 25 -8.64 -3.38 -26.64
CA ILE A 25 -9.06 -3.50 -25.23
C ILE A 25 -8.01 -4.30 -24.46
N LEU A 26 -7.41 -5.32 -25.08
CA LEU A 26 -6.31 -6.07 -24.48
C LEU A 26 -5.02 -5.23 -24.40
N ASP A 27 -4.71 -4.38 -25.38
CA ASP A 27 -3.55 -3.47 -25.31
C ASP A 27 -3.71 -2.42 -24.19
N LYS A 28 -4.94 -2.00 -23.87
CA LYS A 28 -5.22 -1.11 -22.74
C LYS A 28 -5.20 -1.83 -21.39
N TYR A 29 -5.14 -3.15 -21.43
CA TYR A 29 -4.84 -4.04 -20.32
C TYR A 29 -3.35 -4.40 -20.28
N GLU A 30 -2.47 -3.51 -20.79
CA GLU A 30 -1.17 -3.34 -20.16
C GLU A 30 -1.44 -3.19 -18.66
N ILE A 31 -1.15 -4.26 -17.94
CA ILE A 31 -1.16 -4.32 -16.49
C ILE A 31 -0.41 -3.06 -16.08
N ASP A 32 -1.14 -2.13 -15.46
CA ASP A 32 -0.60 -0.87 -15.00
C ASP A 32 0.31 -1.19 -13.80
N GLU A 33 1.44 -1.88 -14.08
CA GLU A 33 2.50 -2.23 -13.13
C GLU A 33 3.00 -0.97 -12.43
N THR A 34 2.81 0.19 -13.08
CA THR A 34 3.14 1.50 -12.54
C THR A 34 2.22 1.94 -11.39
N LYS A 35 1.01 1.37 -11.24
CA LYS A 35 0.13 1.60 -10.08
C LYS A 35 0.38 0.65 -8.91
N GLN A 36 1.12 -0.45 -9.10
CA GLN A 36 1.59 -1.34 -8.02
C GLN A 36 2.93 -0.87 -7.40
N LYS A 37 3.29 0.40 -7.55
CA LYS A 37 4.65 0.91 -7.31
C LYS A 37 5.21 0.86 -5.88
N ARG A 38 4.56 0.20 -4.91
CA ARG A 38 5.07 0.10 -3.51
C ARG A 38 4.98 -1.28 -2.86
N ILE A 39 4.63 -2.33 -3.60
CA ILE A 39 4.70 -3.73 -3.11
C ILE A 39 5.55 -4.54 -4.07
N SER A 40 6.85 -4.26 -4.11
CA SER A 40 7.80 -5.02 -4.93
C SER A 40 8.40 -6.20 -4.17
N ARG A 41 8.15 -6.31 -2.85
CA ARG A 41 8.80 -7.28 -1.97
C ARG A 41 7.82 -7.85 -0.95
N GLU A 42 7.94 -9.14 -0.66
CA GLU A 42 7.07 -9.87 0.28
C GLU A 42 6.97 -9.19 1.67
N TRP A 43 8.10 -8.70 2.19
CA TRP A 43 8.12 -8.01 3.49
C TRP A 43 7.36 -6.68 3.48
N GLN A 44 7.16 -6.03 2.32
CA GLN A 44 6.36 -4.80 2.20
C GLN A 44 4.87 -5.12 2.28
N ASP A 45 4.42 -6.14 1.55
CA ASP A 45 3.05 -6.65 1.63
C ASP A 45 2.75 -7.06 3.07
N TYR A 46 3.65 -7.84 3.66
CA TYR A 46 3.47 -8.28 5.03
C TYR A 46 3.37 -7.12 6.02
N ALA A 47 4.27 -6.14 5.93
CA ALA A 47 4.23 -4.97 6.80
C ALA A 47 2.91 -4.19 6.67
N TYR A 48 2.38 -4.07 5.45
CA TYR A 48 1.08 -3.44 5.23
C TYR A 48 -0.06 -4.26 5.83
N ARG A 49 -0.08 -5.58 5.61
CA ARG A 49 -1.08 -6.49 6.20
C ARG A 49 -1.02 -6.49 7.73
N LEU A 50 0.17 -6.40 8.31
CA LEU A 50 0.37 -6.26 9.75
C LEU A 50 -0.21 -4.94 10.26
N ALA A 51 0.07 -3.82 9.58
CA ALA A 51 -0.48 -2.52 9.93
C ALA A 51 -2.02 -2.51 9.86
N VAL A 52 -2.62 -3.17 8.86
CA VAL A 52 -4.07 -3.36 8.76
C VAL A 52 -4.62 -4.20 9.92
N ALA A 53 -3.96 -5.32 10.25
CA ALA A 53 -4.41 -6.19 11.35
C ALA A 53 -4.38 -5.48 12.72
N LEU A 54 -3.40 -4.60 12.91
CA LEU A 54 -3.24 -3.78 14.12
C LEU A 54 -4.06 -2.49 14.09
N ASP A 55 -4.86 -2.26 13.05
CA ASP A 55 -5.65 -1.04 12.84
C ASP A 55 -4.79 0.24 12.94
N ASP A 56 -3.57 0.16 12.38
CA ASP A 56 -2.53 1.20 12.48
C ASP A 56 -1.82 1.45 11.14
N THR A 57 -2.62 1.63 10.09
CA THR A 57 -2.14 1.89 8.73
C THR A 57 -1.39 3.22 8.60
N ALA A 58 -1.67 4.19 9.47
CA ALA A 58 -0.96 5.47 9.53
C ALA A 58 0.55 5.31 9.78
N HIS A 59 0.95 4.25 10.50
CA HIS A 59 2.36 3.97 10.83
C HIS A 59 2.96 2.83 10.01
N THR A 60 2.41 2.52 8.82
CA THR A 60 2.95 1.51 7.89
C THR A 60 4.49 1.56 7.71
N PRO A 61 5.15 2.74 7.58
CA PRO A 61 6.60 2.80 7.45
C PRO A 61 7.37 2.21 8.65
N ILE A 62 6.80 2.25 9.85
CA ILE A 62 7.39 1.65 11.05
C ILE A 62 7.35 0.13 10.93
N TYR A 63 6.19 -0.44 10.58
CA TYR A 63 6.02 -1.87 10.36
C TYR A 63 6.92 -2.40 9.23
N MET A 64 7.15 -1.59 8.18
CA MET A 64 8.11 -1.92 7.13
C MET A 64 9.54 -2.06 7.65
N ARG A 65 9.98 -1.18 8.58
CA ARG A 65 11.32 -1.32 9.20
C ARG A 65 11.41 -2.55 10.08
N ILE A 66 10.33 -2.86 10.82
CA ILE A 66 10.26 -4.05 11.67
C ILE A 66 10.36 -5.31 10.82
N ALA A 67 9.54 -5.43 9.76
CA ALA A 67 9.54 -6.59 8.87
C ALA A 67 10.88 -6.82 8.15
N LYS A 68 11.69 -5.77 7.94
CA LYS A 68 13.04 -5.90 7.35
C LYS A 68 14.09 -6.43 8.33
N SER A 69 13.97 -6.09 9.61
CA SER A 69 15.05 -6.22 10.59
C SER A 69 14.78 -7.29 11.64
N THR A 70 13.52 -7.70 11.80
CA THR A 70 13.09 -8.62 12.84
C THR A 70 12.63 -9.93 12.22
N PRO A 71 13.04 -11.10 12.75
CA PRO A 71 12.59 -12.40 12.27
C PRO A 71 11.07 -12.53 12.28
N ARG A 72 10.52 -13.20 11.27
CA ARG A 72 9.07 -13.34 11.08
C ARG A 72 8.38 -13.99 12.28
N GLU A 73 9.06 -14.94 12.91
CA GLU A 73 8.56 -15.67 14.09
C GLU A 73 8.23 -14.74 15.25
N GLN A 74 9.11 -13.78 15.56
CA GLN A 74 8.89 -12.82 16.64
C GLN A 74 7.71 -11.89 16.34
N ILE A 75 7.58 -11.46 15.08
CA ILE A 75 6.51 -10.57 14.65
C ILE A 75 5.16 -11.29 14.74
N GLU A 76 5.06 -12.54 14.29
CA GLU A 76 3.82 -13.32 14.38
C GLU A 76 3.45 -13.65 15.83
N LYS A 77 4.44 -13.99 16.69
CA LYS A 77 4.21 -14.19 18.14
C LYS A 77 3.62 -12.93 18.78
N ALA A 78 4.23 -11.76 18.53
CA ALA A 78 3.73 -10.49 19.04
C ALA A 78 2.34 -10.15 18.49
N LYS A 79 2.10 -10.39 17.19
CA LYS A 79 0.81 -10.16 16.54
C LYS A 79 -0.29 -11.03 17.16
N SER A 80 -0.07 -12.34 17.28
CA SER A 80 -1.05 -13.27 17.88
C SER A 80 -1.45 -12.82 19.27
N PHE A 81 -0.46 -12.54 20.13
CA PHE A 81 -0.70 -12.05 21.49
C PHE A 81 -1.59 -10.81 21.54
N VAL A 82 -1.37 -9.83 20.64
CA VAL A 82 -2.18 -8.60 20.61
C VAL A 82 -3.59 -8.85 20.11
N MET A 83 -3.75 -9.74 19.12
CA MET A 83 -5.06 -10.11 18.60
C MET A 83 -5.90 -10.81 19.67
N ASP A 84 -5.28 -11.64 20.50
CA ASP A 84 -5.94 -12.35 21.60
C ASP A 84 -6.23 -11.42 22.79
N ALA A 85 -5.35 -10.46 23.08
CA ALA A 85 -5.48 -9.56 24.23
C ALA A 85 -6.58 -8.48 24.09
N GLY A 86 -7.11 -8.25 22.89
CA GLY A 86 -8.21 -7.29 22.68
C GLY A 86 -7.88 -5.84 23.09
N ALA A 87 -6.62 -5.41 22.98
CA ALA A 87 -6.18 -4.10 23.46
C ALA A 87 -6.83 -2.92 22.71
N ARG A 88 -7.15 -1.84 23.42
CA ARG A 88 -7.69 -0.58 22.84
C ARG A 88 -6.78 0.03 21.77
N SER A 89 -5.47 -0.12 21.93
CA SER A 89 -4.46 0.41 21.00
C SER A 89 -3.50 -0.71 20.61
N LYS A 90 -3.92 -1.52 19.64
CA LYS A 90 -3.19 -2.71 19.18
C LYS A 90 -1.75 -2.41 18.74
N GLY A 91 -1.53 -1.33 17.99
CA GLY A 91 -0.17 -0.92 17.57
C GLY A 91 0.79 -0.71 18.74
N LYS A 92 0.37 0.00 19.80
CA LYS A 92 1.20 0.22 21.00
C LYS A 92 1.48 -1.08 21.76
N MET A 93 0.45 -1.92 21.93
CA MET A 93 0.59 -3.22 22.59
C MET A 93 1.56 -4.12 21.82
N PHE A 94 1.49 -4.08 20.49
CA PHE A 94 2.40 -4.79 19.61
C PHE A 94 3.85 -4.33 19.79
N MET A 95 4.11 -3.01 19.78
CA MET A 95 5.46 -2.48 20.00
C MET A 95 6.03 -2.87 21.36
N TRP A 96 5.20 -2.81 22.40
CA TRP A 96 5.58 -3.25 23.75
C TRP A 96 5.91 -4.75 23.79
N LYS A 97 5.05 -5.60 23.23
CA LYS A 97 5.28 -7.06 23.25
C LYS A 97 6.50 -7.45 22.42
N LEU A 98 6.69 -6.81 21.27
CA LEU A 98 7.87 -7.05 20.44
C LEU A 98 9.16 -6.67 21.16
N LYS A 99 9.15 -5.60 21.96
CA LYS A 99 10.29 -5.23 22.82
C LYS A 99 10.55 -6.31 23.88
N GLN A 100 9.51 -6.80 24.57
CA GLN A 100 9.66 -7.86 25.57
C GLN A 100 10.27 -9.14 24.97
N LEU A 101 9.78 -9.59 23.82
CA LEU A 101 10.29 -10.80 23.16
C LEU A 101 11.77 -10.68 22.80
N LYS A 102 12.25 -9.47 22.46
CA LYS A 102 13.66 -9.22 22.18
C LYS A 102 14.52 -9.22 23.46
N GLU A 103 13.97 -8.74 24.57
CA GLU A 103 14.66 -8.78 25.87
C GLU A 103 14.76 -10.22 26.41
N GLU A 104 13.70 -11.02 26.22
CA GLU A 104 13.67 -12.45 26.55
C GLU A 104 14.73 -13.24 25.76
N GLU A 105 14.90 -12.97 24.46
CA GLU A 105 15.90 -13.63 23.61
C GLU A 105 17.35 -13.29 23.98
N ILE A 106 17.62 -12.11 24.55
CA ILE A 106 18.97 -11.68 24.96
C ILE A 106 19.33 -12.24 26.35
N GLY A 107 18.34 -12.60 27.17
CA GLY A 107 18.51 -13.11 28.52
C GLY A 107 18.78 -14.61 28.62
N GLU A 108 18.62 -15.35 27.53
CA GLU A 108 18.95 -16.79 27.39
C GLU A 108 20.34 -16.99 26.78
#